data_AF-A0A850BRK9-F1
#
_entry.id   AF-A0A850BRK9-F1
#
_cell.length_a   1.000
_cell.length_b   1.000
_cell.length_c   1.000
_cell.angle_alpha   90.00
_cell.angle_beta   90.00
_cell.angle_gamma   90.00
#
_symmetry.space_group_name_H-M   'P 1'
#
loop_
_entity.id
_entity.type
_entity.pdbx_description
1 polymer ?
#
loop_
_entity_poly.entity_id
_entity_poly.type
_entity_poly.pdbx_seq_one_letter_code
_entity_poly.pdbx_strand_id
1 'polypeptide(L)'
;ASAAADASVLGGFFGVVELKPSPAVVVDPDGRIGFARAGGRVGVVGTDGAVAIAGEKLCSVPVSVQPAGPRRMLVACRDGAVWMLGE
;
A
#
# COMPACT_ATOMS: atom_id res chain seq x y z
N ALA A 1 -14.20 10.02 -9.72
CA ALA A 1 -13.01 10.77 -10.16
C ALA A 1 -11.86 10.39 -9.24
N SER A 2 -10.88 9.61 -9.71
CA SER A 2 -9.68 9.30 -8.91
C SER A 2 -8.56 10.24 -9.33
N ALA A 3 -8.14 11.12 -8.43
CA ALA A 3 -6.96 11.95 -8.65
C ALA A 3 -5.72 11.05 -8.58
N ALA A 4 -5.02 10.89 -9.70
CA ALA A 4 -3.64 10.47 -9.68
C ALA A 4 -2.84 11.62 -9.06
N ALA A 5 -2.21 11.40 -7.91
CA ALA A 5 -1.34 12.39 -7.30
C ALA A 5 -0.11 12.58 -8.21
N ASP A 6 -0.02 13.75 -8.86
CA ASP A 6 1.18 14.24 -9.51
C ASP A 6 2.19 14.59 -8.42
N ALA A 7 3.20 13.74 -8.25
CA ALA A 7 4.23 13.90 -7.22
C ALA A 7 5.49 14.54 -7.81
N SER A 8 5.34 15.71 -8.44
CA SER A 8 6.48 16.55 -8.82
C SER A 8 6.81 17.49 -7.65
N VAL A 9 7.64 17.04 -6.70
CA VAL A 9 8.16 17.90 -5.62
C VAL A 9 9.62 18.26 -5.86
N LEU A 10 9.90 19.56 -5.83
CA LEU A 10 11.20 20.19 -5.97
C LEU A 10 12.17 19.83 -4.81
N GLY A 11 13.39 19.40 -5.16
CA GLY A 11 14.63 19.95 -4.56
C GLY A 11 15.39 19.13 -3.51
N GLY A 12 16.64 18.80 -3.82
CA GLY A 12 17.69 18.43 -2.88
C GLY A 12 18.98 18.03 -3.61
N PHE A 13 20.14 18.51 -3.17
CA PHE A 13 21.48 18.42 -3.82
C PHE A 13 22.03 16.98 -4.06
N PHE A 14 21.21 15.94 -3.91
CA PHE A 14 21.54 14.52 -4.06
C PHE A 14 20.40 13.78 -4.78
N GLY A 15 20.29 13.97 -6.10
CA GLY A 15 19.44 13.15 -6.97
C GLY A 15 17.93 13.36 -6.81
N VAL A 16 17.21 13.25 -7.92
CA VAL A 16 15.74 13.20 -7.91
C VAL A 16 15.35 11.85 -7.30
N VAL A 17 14.82 11.84 -6.08
CA VAL A 17 14.19 10.64 -5.52
C VAL A 17 12.86 10.46 -6.23
N GLU A 18 12.82 9.55 -7.20
CA GLU A 18 11.58 9.12 -7.85
C GLU A 18 10.74 8.33 -6.83
N LEU A 19 9.91 9.04 -6.05
CA LEU A 19 8.93 8.42 -5.16
C LEU A 19 7.80 7.84 -6.01
N LYS A 20 7.83 6.53 -6.23
CA LYS A 20 6.68 5.83 -6.80
C LYS A 20 5.46 6.04 -5.90
N PRO A 21 4.28 6.34 -6.46
CA PRO A 21 3.08 6.52 -5.66
C PRO A 21 2.74 5.20 -4.95
N SER A 22 2.21 5.33 -3.72
CA SER A 22 1.61 4.18 -3.04
C SER A 22 0.22 3.92 -3.64
N PRO A 23 -0.22 2.66 -3.76
CA PRO A 23 -1.57 2.35 -4.20
C PRO A 23 -2.63 2.92 -3.24
N ALA A 24 -3.85 3.03 -3.74
CA ALA A 24 -5.00 3.38 -2.90
C ALA A 24 -5.17 2.37 -1.76
N VAL A 25 -5.62 2.86 -0.61
CA VAL A 25 -5.98 2.03 0.54
C VAL A 25 -7.32 1.35 0.29
N VAL A 26 -7.56 0.27 1.05
CA VAL A 26 -8.87 -0.40 1.09
C VAL A 26 -9.42 -0.30 2.51
N VAL A 27 -10.74 -0.15 2.62
CA VAL A 27 -11.44 -0.12 3.92
C VAL A 27 -12.37 -1.30 3.95
N ASP A 28 -12.29 -2.09 5.02
CA ASP A 28 -13.19 -3.22 5.22
C ASP A 28 -14.51 -2.80 5.91
N PRO A 29 -15.52 -3.69 6.00
CA PRO A 29 -16.80 -3.36 6.62
C PRO A 29 -16.72 -2.99 8.10
N ASP A 30 -15.65 -3.39 8.79
CA ASP A 30 -15.41 -3.07 10.20
C ASP A 30 -14.67 -1.73 10.38
N GLY A 31 -14.33 -1.04 9.28
CA GLY A 31 -13.62 0.24 9.29
C GLY A 31 -12.10 0.13 9.42
N ARG A 32 -11.52 -1.07 9.29
CA ARG A 32 -10.06 -1.24 9.25
C ARG A 32 -9.52 -0.87 7.87
N ILE A 33 -8.33 -0.29 7.85
CA ILE A 33 -7.72 0.26 6.63
C ILE A 33 -6.51 -0.58 6.23
N GLY A 34 -6.62 -1.33 5.13
CA GLY A 34 -5.49 -2.04 4.52
C GLY A 34 -4.67 -1.10 3.63
N PHE A 35 -3.34 -1.15 3.74
CA PHE A 35 -2.45 -0.30 2.96
C PHE A 35 -1.18 -1.04 2.49
N ALA A 36 -0.63 -0.59 1.36
CA ALA A 36 0.71 -0.90 0.91
C ALA A 36 1.44 0.40 0.58
N ARG A 37 2.68 0.56 1.04
CA ARG A 37 3.52 1.73 0.78
C ARG A 37 4.51 1.47 -0.34
N ALA A 38 4.92 2.54 -1.02
CA ALA A 38 6.15 2.53 -1.80
C ALA A 38 7.32 1.96 -0.97
N GLY A 39 8.07 1.02 -1.54
CA GLY A 39 9.11 0.27 -0.83
C GLY A 39 8.65 -1.05 -0.19
N GLY A 40 7.37 -1.41 -0.30
CA GLY A 40 6.89 -2.77 -0.03
C GLY A 40 6.40 -3.05 1.38
N ARG A 41 6.31 -2.03 2.24
CA ARG A 41 5.71 -2.18 3.58
C ARG A 41 4.20 -2.26 3.46
N VAL A 42 3.60 -3.28 4.07
CA VAL A 42 2.16 -3.56 4.00
C VAL A 42 1.62 -3.77 5.41
N GLY A 43 0.41 -3.29 5.68
CA GLY A 43 -0.22 -3.45 6.98
C GLY A 43 -1.68 -3.05 7.00
N VAL A 44 -2.23 -3.05 8.21
CA VAL A 44 -3.61 -2.66 8.51
C VAL A 44 -3.60 -1.64 9.62
N VAL A 45 -4.42 -0.59 9.48
CA VAL A 45 -4.73 0.35 10.56
C VAL A 45 -6.07 -0.05 11.18
N GLY A 46 -6.07 -0.29 12.49
CA GLY A 46 -7.27 -0.54 13.28
C GLY A 46 -8.14 0.71 13.44
N THR A 47 -9.38 0.53 13.87
CA THR A 47 -10.32 1.63 14.15
C THR A 47 -9.89 2.50 15.33
N ASP A 48 -8.98 1.99 16.17
CA ASP A 48 -8.29 2.69 17.26
C ASP A 48 -7.06 3.47 16.78
N GLY A 49 -6.72 3.38 15.49
CA GLY A 49 -5.51 3.96 14.91
C GLY A 49 -4.25 3.12 15.09
N ALA A 50 -4.32 1.95 15.74
CA ALA A 50 -3.18 1.06 15.90
C ALA A 50 -2.76 0.47 14.55
N VAL A 51 -1.46 0.32 14.32
CA VAL A 51 -0.92 -0.21 13.05
C VAL A 51 -0.38 -1.62 13.27
N ALA A 52 -0.93 -2.59 12.54
CA ALA A 52 -0.41 -3.94 12.45
C ALA A 52 0.35 -4.12 11.12
N ILE A 53 1.64 -4.45 11.19
CA ILE A 53 2.47 -4.67 10.00
C ILE A 53 2.37 -6.14 9.59
N ALA A 54 1.91 -6.36 8.35
CA ALA A 54 1.80 -7.70 7.76
C ALA A 54 3.09 -8.11 7.02
N GLY A 55 3.89 -7.14 6.57
CA GLY A 55 5.19 -7.40 5.95
C GLY A 55 5.97 -6.12 5.70
N GLU A 56 7.29 -6.18 5.88
CA GLU A 56 8.16 -5.00 5.70
C GLU A 56 8.67 -4.82 4.26
N LYS A 57 8.78 -5.91 3.49
CA LYS A 57 9.29 -5.92 2.11
C LYS A 57 8.58 -6.98 1.28
N LEU A 58 7.29 -6.79 1.03
CA LEU A 58 6.49 -7.74 0.24
C LEU A 58 6.92 -7.74 -1.23
N CYS A 59 7.13 -6.56 -1.80
CA CYS A 59 7.71 -6.35 -3.13
C CYS A 59 8.17 -4.89 -3.30
N SER A 60 9.05 -4.63 -4.26
CA SER A 60 9.65 -3.30 -4.45
C SER A 60 8.65 -2.23 -4.91
N VAL A 61 7.64 -2.62 -5.70
CA VAL A 61 6.66 -1.70 -6.28
C VAL A 61 5.25 -2.30 -6.21
N PRO A 62 4.53 -2.09 -5.10
CA PRO A 62 3.11 -2.43 -5.03
C PRO A 62 2.31 -1.56 -6.01
N VAL A 63 1.40 -2.18 -6.77
CA VAL A 63 0.58 -1.48 -7.78
C VAL A 63 -0.88 -1.36 -7.36
N SER A 64 -1.40 -2.31 -6.59
CA SER A 64 -2.77 -2.24 -6.07
C SER A 64 -2.94 -3.04 -4.80
N VAL A 65 -3.83 -2.57 -3.93
CA VAL A 65 -4.40 -3.33 -2.81
C VAL A 65 -5.87 -3.60 -3.14
N GLN A 66 -6.33 -4.83 -2.97
CA GLN A 66 -7.72 -5.22 -3.28
C GLN A 66 -8.33 -6.01 -2.12
N PRO A 67 -9.63 -5.82 -1.79
CA PRO A 67 -10.32 -6.68 -0.85
C PRO A 67 -10.35 -8.13 -1.36
N ALA A 68 -10.11 -9.10 -0.47
CA ALA A 68 -10.02 -10.52 -0.83
C ALA A 68 -10.95 -11.41 0.03
N GLY A 69 -11.87 -10.79 0.76
CA GLY A 69 -12.75 -11.44 1.72
C GLY A 69 -12.67 -10.80 3.11
N PRO A 70 -13.38 -11.36 4.10
CA PRO A 70 -13.32 -10.87 5.47
C PRO A 70 -11.89 -10.88 5.97
N ARG A 71 -11.39 -9.74 6.47
CA ARG A 71 -10.03 -9.59 7.02
C ARG A 71 -8.88 -9.96 6.07
N ARG A 72 -9.15 -10.04 4.77
CA ARG A 72 -8.16 -10.44 3.77
C ARG A 72 -8.03 -9.39 2.68
N MET A 73 -6.79 -9.21 2.22
CA MET A 73 -6.50 -8.36 1.07
C MET A 73 -5.44 -8.99 0.17
N LEU A 74 -5.52 -8.64 -1.11
CA LEU A 74 -4.49 -8.93 -2.11
C LEU A 74 -3.60 -7.70 -2.30
N VAL A 75 -2.30 -7.95 -2.46
CA VAL A 75 -1.34 -6.95 -2.93
C VAL A 75 -0.77 -7.44 -4.25
N ALA A 76 -1.04 -6.70 -5.32
CA ALA A 76 -0.42 -6.94 -6.62
C ALA A 76 0.84 -6.09 -6.76
N CYS A 77 1.87 -6.68 -7.35
CA CYS A 77 3.19 -6.09 -7.51
C CYS A 77 3.53 -5.90 -8.99
N ARG A 78 4.39 -4.93 -9.31
CA ARG A 78 4.78 -4.62 -10.68
C ARG A 78 5.54 -5.75 -11.37
N ASP A 79 6.21 -6.61 -10.61
CA ASP A 79 6.92 -7.80 -11.09
C ASP A 79 5.99 -8.98 -11.42
N GLY A 80 4.67 -8.80 -11.27
CA GLY A 80 3.66 -9.82 -11.52
C GLY A 80 3.33 -10.70 -10.31
N ALA A 81 4.01 -10.52 -9.17
CA ALA A 81 3.67 -11.23 -7.95
C ALA A 81 2.32 -10.75 -7.39
N VAL A 82 1.55 -11.68 -6.83
CA VAL A 82 0.31 -11.39 -6.11
C VAL A 82 0.36 -12.09 -4.76
N TRP A 83 0.17 -11.32 -3.71
CA TRP A 83 0.22 -11.80 -2.33
C TRP A 83 -1.15 -11.70 -1.68
N MET A 84 -1.56 -12.73 -0.96
CA MET A 84 -2.74 -12.67 -0.08
C MET A 84 -2.27 -12.51 1.35
N LEU A 85 -2.90 -11.59 2.07
CA LEU A 85 -2.60 -11.27 3.46
C LEU A 85 -3.87 -11.33 4.31
N GLY A 86 -3.72 -11.76 5.56
CA GLY A 86 -4.82 -11.91 6.52
C GLY A 86 -5.35 -13.33 6.63
N GLU A 87 -6.24 -13.54 7.62
CA GLU A 87 -6.90 -14.81 7.93
C GLU A 87 -8.42 -14.67 8.02
#